data_AF-A0A818HFE7-F1
#
_entry.id   AF-A0A818HFE7-F1
#
_cell.length_a   1.000
_cell.length_b   1.000
_cell.length_c   1.000
_cell.angle_alpha   90.00
_cell.angle_beta   90.00
_cell.angle_gamma   90.00
#
_symmetry.space_group_name_H-M   'P 1'
#
loop_
_entity.id
_entity.type
_entity.pdbx_description
1 polymer ?
#
loop_
_entity_poly.entity_id
_entity_poly.type
_entity_poly.pdbx_seq_one_letter_code
_entity_poly.pdbx_strand_id
1 'polypeptide(L)'
;YLILCNFDGYIHVYATNTNKVQNFRCSNKCYCIAANDTQLFIGTDNNQLQVRSFDGNAIKSLLDGTQPVSALCLNESCLFIGTM
;
A
#
# COMPACT_ATOMS: atom_id res chain seq x y z
N TYR A 1 -11.95 -3.79 -6.00
CA TYR A 1 -10.84 -3.23 -6.79
C TYR A 1 -9.82 -4.32 -7.05
N LEU A 2 -9.15 -4.31 -8.22
CA LEU A 2 -7.89 -5.02 -8.41
C LEU A 2 -6.77 -4.01 -8.18
N ILE A 3 -5.80 -4.36 -7.33
CA ILE A 3 -4.72 -3.45 -6.95
C ILE A 3 -3.40 -4.12 -7.27
N LEU A 4 -2.59 -3.46 -8.10
CA LEU A 4 -1.25 -3.92 -8.44
C LEU A 4 -0.24 -2.96 -7.82
N CYS A 5 0.75 -3.55 -7.16
CA CYS A 5 1.81 -2.85 -6.48
C CYS A 5 3.12 -3.28 -7.14
N ASN A 6 3.82 -2.34 -7.79
CA ASN A 6 4.99 -2.65 -8.58
C ASN A 6 6.28 -2.17 -7.88
N PHE A 7 7.38 -2.86 -8.15
CA PHE A 7 8.67 -2.60 -7.54
C PHE A 7 9.30 -1.26 -8.00
N ASP A 8 8.77 -0.66 -9.07
CA ASP A 8 9.11 0.69 -9.53
C ASP A 8 8.45 1.81 -8.70
N GLY A 9 7.63 1.44 -7.70
CA GLY A 9 6.92 2.36 -6.82
C GLY A 9 5.57 2.82 -7.36
N TYR A 10 5.11 2.31 -8.52
CA TYR A 10 3.77 2.60 -9.02
C TYR A 10 2.73 1.67 -8.40
N ILE A 11 1.59 2.26 -8.03
CA ILE A 11 0.39 1.55 -7.63
C ILE A 11 -0.67 1.80 -8.69
N HIS A 12 -1.29 0.72 -9.15
CA HIS A 12 -2.39 0.74 -10.09
C HIS A 12 -3.65 0.22 -9.38
N VAL A 13 -4.71 1.01 -9.39
CA VAL A 13 -6.01 0.66 -8.82
C VAL A 13 -7.02 0.57 -9.94
N TYR A 14 -7.57 -0.62 -10.16
CA TYR A 14 -8.58 -0.90 -11.16
C TYR A 14 -9.94 -1.08 -10.50
N ALA A 15 -10.89 -0.22 -10.85
CA ALA A 15 -12.29 -0.42 -10.52
C ALA A 15 -12.88 -1.47 -11.47
N THR A 16 -13.12 -2.68 -10.94
CA THR A 16 -13.60 -3.83 -11.71
C THR A 16 -14.94 -3.60 -12.41
N ASN A 17 -15.75 -2.67 -11.89
CA ASN A 17 -17.11 -2.43 -12.38
C ASN A 17 -17.18 -1.29 -13.40
N THR A 18 -16.16 -0.42 -13.46
CA THR A 18 -16.23 0.84 -14.24
C THR A 18 -15.07 1.02 -15.19
N ASN A 19 -14.12 0.08 -15.24
CA ASN A 19 -12.84 0.20 -15.96
C ASN A 19 -12.05 1.47 -15.63
N LYS A 20 -12.38 2.17 -14.52
CA LYS A 20 -11.62 3.32 -14.06
C LYS A 20 -10.29 2.84 -13.50
N VAL A 21 -9.21 3.43 -14.00
CA VAL A 21 -7.85 3.17 -13.53
C VAL A 21 -7.32 4.41 -12.86
N GLN A 22 -6.87 4.26 -11.61
CA GLN A 22 -6.12 5.29 -10.91
C GLN A 22 -4.68 4.80 -10.76
N ASN A 23 -3.73 5.67 -11.11
CA ASN A 23 -2.31 5.39 -10.99
C ASN A 23 -1.68 6.46 -10.13
N PHE A 24 -0.88 6.06 -9.15
CA PHE A 24 -0.10 6.99 -8.36
C PHE A 24 1.23 6.38 -7.98
N ARG A 25 2.19 7.25 -7.67
CA ARG A 25 3.56 6.88 -7.37
C ARG A 25 3.83 7.02 -5.88
N CYS A 26 4.33 5.96 -5.28
CA CYS A 26 4.96 6.01 -3.97
C CYS A 26 6.37 6.59 -4.09
N SER A 27 6.83 7.25 -3.04
CA SER A 27 8.17 7.84 -2.98
C SER A 27 9.31 6.80 -3.02
N ASN A 28 8.99 5.53 -2.79
CA ASN A 28 9.91 4.43 -2.55
C ASN A 28 9.39 3.16 -3.23
N LYS A 29 10.25 2.14 -3.34
CA LYS A 29 9.83 0.87 -3.94
C LYS A 29 8.82 0.19 -3.04
N CYS A 30 7.82 -0.45 -3.64
CA CYS A 30 6.78 -1.11 -2.89
C CYS A 30 6.98 -2.63 -2.96
N TYR A 31 6.98 -3.28 -1.79
CA TYR A 31 7.17 -4.73 -1.68
C TYR A 31 5.87 -5.48 -1.46
N CYS A 32 4.94 -4.87 -0.73
CA CYS A 32 3.68 -5.50 -0.37
C CYS A 32 2.57 -4.47 -0.26
N ILE A 33 1.34 -4.93 -0.43
CA ILE A 33 0.15 -4.10 -0.35
C ILE A 33 -0.99 -4.89 0.31
N ALA A 34 -1.75 -4.20 1.14
CA ALA A 34 -3.04 -4.66 1.66
C ALA A 34 -4.06 -3.53 1.51
N ALA A 35 -5.34 -3.87 1.54
CA ALA A 35 -6.41 -2.89 1.41
C ALA A 35 -7.59 -3.26 2.31
N ASN A 36 -8.28 -2.24 2.80
CA ASN A 36 -9.64 -2.36 3.32
C ASN A 36 -10.59 -1.53 2.43
N ASP A 37 -11.83 -1.33 2.88
CA ASP A 37 -12.85 -0.63 2.09
C ASP A 37 -12.51 0.84 1.77
N THR A 38 -11.62 1.47 2.53
CA THR A 38 -11.37 2.92 2.44
C THR A 38 -9.90 3.28 2.23
N GLN A 39 -8.98 2.36 2.52
CA GLN A 39 -7.56 2.63 2.63
C GLN A 39 -6.70 1.55 1.98
N LEU A 40 -5.56 2.00 1.46
CA LEU A 40 -4.46 1.20 0.96
C LEU A 40 -3.31 1.28 1.95
N PHE A 41 -2.75 0.13 2.30
CA PHE A 41 -1.59 -0.04 3.17
C PHE A 41 -0.44 -0.56 2.32
N ILE A 42 0.65 0.20 2.23
CA ILE A 42 1.73 -0.05 1.28
C ILE A 42 3.03 -0.16 2.05
N GLY A 43 3.66 -1.34 1.99
CA GLY A 43 4.97 -1.57 2.57
C GLY A 43 6.07 -1.19 1.59
N THR A 44 7.00 -0.35 2.03
CA THR A 44 8.06 0.20 1.18
C THR A 44 9.47 -0.19 1.64
N ASP A 45 10.46 -0.02 0.77
CA ASP A 45 11.87 -0.36 1.01
C ASP A 45 12.61 0.58 1.97
N ASN A 46 12.01 1.72 2.31
CA ASN A 46 12.54 2.66 3.30
C ASN A 46 11.95 2.47 4.71
N ASN A 47 11.55 1.23 5.04
CA ASN A 47 10.99 0.81 6.33
C ASN A 47 9.66 1.50 6.69
N GLN A 48 9.00 2.13 5.72
CA GLN A 48 7.72 2.81 5.94
C GLN A 48 6.55 1.92 5.58
N LEU A 49 5.48 2.11 6.35
CA LEU A 49 4.14 1.76 5.94
C LEU A 49 3.42 3.05 5.53
N GLN A 50 3.10 3.18 4.24
CA GLN A 50 2.28 4.29 3.75
C GLN A 50 0.80 3.90 3.76
N VAL A 51 -0.03 4.76 4.33
CA VAL A 51 -1.50 4.65 4.29
C VAL A 51 -2.04 5.71 3.33
N ARG A 52 -2.77 5.27 2.31
CA ARG A 52 -3.31 6.14 1.25
C ARG A 52 -4.78 5.88 0.98
N SER A 53 -5.47 6.85 0.41
CA SER A 53 -6.78 6.63 -0.20
C SER A 53 -6.63 5.95 -1.57
N PHE A 54 -7.72 5.39 -2.08
CA PHE A 54 -7.78 4.80 -3.42
C PHE A 54 -7.52 5.81 -4.55
N ASP A 55 -7.68 7.12 -4.29
CA ASP A 55 -7.33 8.19 -5.23
C ASP A 55 -5.83 8.53 -5.23
N GLY A 56 -5.07 7.95 -4.29
CA GLY A 56 -3.62 8.13 -4.14
C GLY A 56 -3.20 9.18 -3.11
N ASN A 57 -4.16 9.82 -2.42
CA ASN A 57 -3.87 10.83 -1.41
C ASN A 57 -3.23 10.19 -0.18
N ALA A 58 -2.17 10.81 0.33
CA ALA A 58 -1.53 10.38 1.58
C ALA A 58 -2.46 10.64 2.77
N ILE A 59 -2.72 9.61 3.57
CA ILE A 59 -3.49 9.71 4.81
C ILE A 59 -2.53 9.75 5.98
N LYS A 60 -1.58 8.80 6.04
CA LYS A 60 -0.58 8.71 7.09
C LYS A 60 0.65 7.98 6.58
N SER A 61 1.81 8.29 7.15
CA SER A 61 2.97 7.40 7.09
C SER A 61 3.23 6.89 8.50
N LEU A 62 3.37 5.58 8.64
CA LEU A 62 3.63 4.90 9.89
C LEU A 62 5.05 4.34 9.84
N LEU A 63 5.83 4.61 10.89
CA LEU A 63 7.23 4.21 10.99
C LEU A 63 7.64 4.03 12.44
N ASP A 64 8.25 2.88 12.72
CA ASP A 64 9.36 2.74 13.68
C ASP A 64 10.20 1.47 13.39
N GLY A 65 10.21 1.00 12.13
CA GLY A 65 10.90 -0.23 11.74
C GLY A 65 12.36 0.04 11.40
N THR A 66 13.27 -0.83 11.84
CA THR A 66 14.67 -0.82 11.38
C THR A 66 14.88 -1.56 10.06
N GLN A 67 13.83 -2.21 9.54
CA GLN A 67 13.89 -3.04 8.34
C GLN A 67 12.72 -2.78 7.37
N PRO A 68 12.90 -3.06 6.07
CA PRO A 68 11.86 -2.95 5.06
C PRO A 68 10.60 -3.75 5.40
N VAL A 69 9.44 -3.22 4.98
CA VAL A 69 8.17 -3.93 5.15
C VAL A 69 8.00 -4.95 4.03
N SER A 70 8.10 -6.23 4.37
CA SER A 70 8.12 -7.35 3.41
C SER A 70 6.77 -8.02 3.24
N ALA A 71 5.90 -7.95 4.25
CA ALA A 71 4.57 -8.55 4.20
C ALA A 71 3.54 -7.74 4.99
N LEU A 72 2.30 -7.77 4.51
CA LEU A 72 1.14 -7.16 5.16
C LEU A 72 -0.03 -8.15 5.16
N CYS A 73 -0.73 -8.23 6.29
CA CYS A 73 -1.98 -8.98 6.41
C CYS A 73 -2.96 -8.16 7.24
N LEU A 74 -4.20 -8.06 6.79
CA LEU A 74 -5.24 -7.30 7.48
C LEU A 74 -6.33 -8.24 7.96
N ASN A 75 -6.86 -7.98 9.15
CA ASN A 75 -8.15 -8.50 9.59
C ASN A 75 -9.10 -7.33 9.94
N GLU A 76 -10.26 -7.62 10.51
CA GLU A 76 -11.28 -6.60 10.81
C GLU A 76 -10.82 -5.48 11.75
N SER A 77 -9.79 -5.72 12.57
CA SER A 77 -9.40 -4.79 13.64
C SER A 77 -7.91 -4.42 13.64
N CYS A 78 -7.08 -5.14 12.89
CA CYS A 78 -5.63 -5.06 13.00
C CYS A 78 -4.97 -5.22 11.63
N LEU A 79 -3.81 -4.57 11.50
CA LEU A 79 -2.85 -4.79 10.43
C LEU A 79 -1.61 -5.47 11.01
N PHE A 80 -1.30 -6.65 10.53
CA PHE A 80 -0.07 -7.37 10.83
C PHE A 80 1.00 -7.00 9.81
N ILE A 81 2.20 -6.70 10.31
CA ILE A 81 3.32 -6.19 9.51
C ILE A 81 4.51 -7.13 9.70
N GLY A 82 5.00 -7.71 8.61
CA GLY A 82 6.26 -8.43 8.57
C GLY A 82 7.37 -7.54 8.01
N THR A 83 8.52 -7.55 8.66
CA THR A 83 9.72 -6.82 8.20
C THR A 83 10.91 -7.77 8.07
N MET A 84 11.81 -7.52 7.13
CA MET A 84 13.01 -8.35 6.89
C MET A 84 14.20 -7.51 6.46
#